data_AF-J9F7G8-F1
#
_entry.id   AF-J9F7G8-F1
#
_cell.length_a   1.000
_cell.length_b   1.000
_cell.length_c   1.000
_cell.angle_alpha   90.00
_cell.angle_beta   90.00
_cell.angle_gamma   90.00
#
_symmetry.space_group_name_H-M   'P 1'
#
loop_
_entity.id
_entity.type
_entity.pdbx_description
1 polymer ?
#
loop_
_entity_poly.entity_id
_entity_poly.type
_entity_poly.pdbx_seq_one_letter_code
_entity_poly.pdbx_strand_id
1 'polypeptide(L)'
;MDLRKMSDADKVILCKRYFYIGFALLPLVWIVNAVWFSNVLYSITGALVWVLALIAWEIFFQLERAKGLEWTDRLSFVFPVGYV
;
A
#
# COMPACT_ATOMS: atom_id res chain seq x y z
N MET A 1 16.16 -13.96 4.95
CA MET A 1 16.49 -14.86 3.83
C MET A 1 17.68 -14.26 3.13
N ASP A 2 18.77 -15.01 2.92
CA ASP A 2 19.98 -14.46 2.30
C ASP A 2 19.89 -14.58 0.76
N LEU A 3 19.59 -13.46 0.10
CA LEU A 3 19.37 -13.39 -1.35
C LEU A 3 20.64 -13.71 -2.16
N ARG A 4 21.82 -13.64 -1.52
CA ARG A 4 23.10 -13.91 -2.18
C ARG A 4 23.34 -15.40 -2.41
N LYS A 5 22.64 -16.26 -1.67
CA LYS A 5 22.74 -17.72 -1.76
C LYS A 5 21.73 -18.35 -2.73
N MET A 6 20.86 -17.54 -3.35
CA MET A 6 19.82 -17.99 -4.27
C MET A 6 20.28 -17.93 -5.73
N SER A 7 19.83 -18.88 -6.53
CA SER A 7 19.99 -18.83 -7.98
C SER A 7 19.15 -17.69 -8.59
N ASP A 8 19.56 -17.19 -9.75
CA ASP A 8 18.83 -16.10 -10.42
C ASP A 8 17.42 -16.51 -10.87
N ALA A 9 17.20 -17.80 -11.17
CA ALA A 9 15.87 -18.32 -11.47
C ALA A 9 14.92 -18.22 -10.27
N ASP A 10 15.41 -18.54 -9.07
CA ASP A 10 14.60 -18.48 -7.84
C ASP A 10 14.24 -17.04 -7.47
N LYS A 11 15.13 -16.07 -7.73
CA LYS A 11 14.87 -14.64 -7.53
C LYS A 11 13.69 -14.17 -8.40
N VAL A 12 13.64 -14.60 -9.66
CA VAL A 12 12.55 -14.26 -10.58
C VAL A 12 11.22 -14.88 -10.14
N ILE A 13 11.23 -16.15 -9.73
CA ILE A 13 10.03 -16.83 -9.23
C ILE A 13 9.51 -16.14 -7.96
N LEU A 14 10.40 -15.79 -7.03
CA LEU A 14 10.03 -15.09 -5.81
C LEU A 14 9.43 -13.71 -6.12
N CYS A 15 10.08 -12.91 -6.96
CA CYS A 15 9.58 -11.60 -7.38
C CYS A 15 8.19 -11.69 -8.01
N LYS A 16 7.97 -12.66 -8.91
CA LYS A 16 6.67 -12.88 -9.56
C LYS A 16 5.58 -13.22 -8.54
N ARG A 17 5.89 -14.05 -7.54
CA ARG A 17 4.95 -14.44 -6.49
C ARG A 17 4.59 -13.26 -5.59
N TYR A 18 5.57 -12.47 -5.17
CA TYR A 18 5.35 -11.25 -4.36
C TYR A 18 4.55 -10.19 -5.13
N PHE A 19 4.75 -10.07 -6.44
CA PHE A 19 3.97 -9.18 -7.29
C PHE A 19 2.47 -9.58 -7.31
N TYR A 20 2.15 -10.86 -7.52
CA TYR A 20 0.76 -11.32 -7.48
C TYR A 20 0.13 -11.21 -6.08
N ILE A 21 0.89 -11.48 -5.02
CA ILE A 21 0.39 -11.35 -3.64
C ILE A 21 0.01 -9.90 -3.33
N GLY A 22 0.75 -8.91 -3.83
CA GLY A 22 0.41 -7.50 -3.58
C GLY A 22 -0.90 -7.03 -4.22
N PHE A 23 -1.45 -7.75 -5.21
CA PHE A 23 -2.81 -7.47 -5.71
C PHE A 23 -3.92 -7.77 -4.70
N ALA A 24 -3.64 -8.55 -3.64
CA ALA A 24 -4.59 -8.83 -2.56
C ALA A 24 -4.68 -7.69 -1.52
N LEU A 25 -4.67 -6.42 -1.98
CA LEU A 25 -4.75 -5.20 -1.15
C LEU A 25 -3.59 -5.03 -0.15
N LEU A 26 -2.39 -5.52 -0.49
CA LEU A 26 -1.22 -5.50 0.39
C LEU A 26 -0.11 -4.62 -0.21
N PRO A 27 -0.25 -3.29 -0.21
CA PRO A 27 0.74 -2.38 -0.80
C PRO A 27 2.13 -2.49 -0.12
N LEU A 28 2.17 -2.86 1.17
CA LEU A 28 3.41 -3.11 1.90
C LEU A 28 4.23 -4.26 1.28
N VAL A 29 3.59 -5.26 0.69
CA VAL A 29 4.29 -6.38 0.02
C VAL A 29 5.00 -5.90 -1.25
N TRP A 30 4.40 -4.97 -2.00
CA TRP A 30 5.05 -4.36 -3.16
C TRP A 30 6.25 -3.49 -2.76
N ILE A 31 6.18 -2.79 -1.62
CA ILE A 31 7.33 -2.04 -1.08
C ILE A 31 8.48 -2.98 -0.70
N VAL A 32 8.19 -4.05 0.05
CA VAL A 32 9.21 -5.05 0.42
C VAL A 32 9.82 -5.70 -0.83
N ASN A 33 9.00 -6.02 -1.84
CA ASN A 33 9.49 -6.55 -3.11
C ASN A 33 10.40 -5.54 -3.84
N ALA A 34 10.04 -4.25 -3.87
CA ALA A 34 10.85 -3.21 -4.50
C ALA A 34 12.19 -2.97 -3.77
N VAL A 35 12.22 -3.02 -2.43
CA VAL A 35 13.44 -2.83 -1.63
C VAL A 35 14.38 -4.04 -1.76
N TRP A 36 13.86 -5.27 -1.75
CA TRP A 36 14.68 -6.48 -1.92
C TRP A 36 15.14 -6.72 -3.36
N PHE A 37 14.37 -6.25 -4.35
CA PHE A 37 14.66 -6.41 -5.77
C PHE A 37 14.66 -5.03 -6.46
N SER A 38 15.70 -4.23 -6.20
CA SER A 38 15.80 -2.83 -6.66
C SER A 38 15.78 -2.63 -8.19
N ASN A 39 15.87 -3.71 -8.97
CA ASN A 39 15.85 -3.68 -10.44
C ASN A 39 14.46 -3.92 -11.05
N VAL A 40 13.39 -3.92 -10.25
CA VAL A 40 12.04 -4.25 -10.73
C VAL A 40 11.15 -3.01 -10.78
N LEU A 41 11.12 -2.39 -11.97
CA LEU A 41 10.32 -1.19 -12.28
C LEU A 41 8.81 -1.42 -12.10
N TYR A 42 8.33 -2.64 -12.33
CA TYR A 42 6.90 -2.99 -12.30
C TYR A 42 6.29 -3.05 -10.89
N SER A 43 7.08 -3.33 -9.84
CA SER A 43 6.56 -3.28 -8.46
C SER A 43 6.50 -1.87 -7.91
N ILE A 44 7.35 -0.96 -8.40
CA ILE A 44 7.35 0.45 -8.00
C ILE A 44 6.08 1.14 -8.52
N THR A 45 5.67 0.87 -9.76
CA THR A 45 4.45 1.46 -10.32
C THR A 45 3.21 1.03 -9.56
N GLY A 46 3.09 -0.26 -9.21
CA GLY A 46 2.00 -0.76 -8.37
C GLY A 46 1.96 -0.06 -7.01
N ALA A 47 3.11 0.05 -6.34
CA ALA A 47 3.18 0.74 -5.04
C ALA A 47 2.77 2.22 -5.15
N LEU A 48 3.23 2.92 -6.21
CA LEU A 48 2.85 4.31 -6.47
C LEU A 48 1.35 4.48 -6.71
N VAL A 49 0.73 3.57 -7.48
CA VAL A 49 -0.72 3.60 -7.72
C VAL A 49 -1.50 3.46 -6.42
N TRP A 50 -1.11 2.54 -5.52
CA TRP A 50 -1.77 2.41 -4.22
C TRP A 50 -1.55 3.63 -3.33
N VAL A 51 -0.33 4.18 -3.30
CA VAL A 51 -0.06 5.39 -2.52
C VAL A 51 -0.94 6.54 -2.99
N LEU A 52 -1.07 6.76 -4.30
CA LEU A 52 -1.95 7.79 -4.86
C LEU A 52 -3.42 7.52 -4.53
N ALA A 53 -3.87 6.26 -4.61
CA ALA A 53 -5.24 5.88 -4.26
C ALA A 53 -5.55 6.15 -2.76
N LEU A 54 -4.62 5.80 -1.87
CA LEU A 54 -4.76 6.08 -0.43
C LEU A 54 -4.75 7.57 -0.13
N ILE A 55 -3.86 8.35 -0.77
CA ILE A 55 -3.84 9.81 -0.62
C ILE A 55 -5.16 10.42 -1.10
N ALA A 56 -5.67 10.01 -2.26
CA ALA A 56 -6.93 10.50 -2.79
C ALA A 56 -8.10 10.16 -1.85
N TRP A 57 -8.12 8.94 -1.31
CA TRP A 57 -9.11 8.52 -0.32
C TRP A 57 -9.04 9.33 0.97
N GLU A 58 -7.84 9.55 1.52
CA GLU A 58 -7.65 10.38 2.72
C GLU A 58 -8.13 11.82 2.49
N ILE A 59 -7.76 12.45 1.37
CA ILE A 59 -8.23 13.81 1.05
C ILE A 59 -9.76 13.84 0.99
N PHE A 60 -10.38 12.90 0.29
CA PHE A 60 -11.84 12.79 0.21
C PHE A 60 -12.47 12.61 1.60
N PHE A 61 -11.94 11.68 2.41
CA PHE A 61 -12.46 11.41 3.74
C PHE A 61 -12.32 12.62 4.67
N GLN A 62 -11.20 13.33 4.65
CA GLN A 62 -11.01 14.54 5.46
C GLN A 62 -11.96 15.67 5.03
N LEU A 63 -12.24 15.82 3.73
CA LEU A 63 -13.19 16.82 3.22
C LEU A 63 -14.63 16.52 3.64
N GLU A 64 -15.06 15.26 3.55
CA GLU A 64 -16.41 14.87 3.99
C GLU A 64 -16.55 14.91 5.52
N ARG A 65 -15.50 14.53 6.26
CA ARG A 65 -15.48 14.60 7.73
C ARG A 65 -15.56 16.04 8.24
N ALA A 66 -14.96 16.99 7.51
CA ALA A 66 -15.08 18.41 7.84
C ALA A 66 -16.53 18.94 7.74
N LYS A 67 -17.42 18.24 7.02
CA LYS A 67 -18.84 18.58 6.91
C LYS A 67 -19.68 18.04 8.07
N GLY A 68 -19.13 17.18 8.94
CA GLY A 68 -19.83 16.63 10.12
C GLY A 68 -20.98 15.69 9.77
N LEU A 69 -20.78 14.80 8.77
CA LEU A 69 -21.81 13.84 8.36
C LEU A 69 -21.80 12.60 9.26
N GLU A 70 -22.98 12.06 9.58
CA GLU A 70 -23.09 10.90 10.48
C GLU A 70 -22.34 9.65 9.98
N TRP A 71 -22.25 9.47 8.67
CA TRP A 71 -21.55 8.30 8.09
C TRP A 71 -20.02 8.41 8.25
N THR A 72 -19.47 9.62 8.26
CA THR A 72 -18.03 9.82 8.48
C THR A 72 -17.65 9.56 9.93
N ASP A 73 -18.56 9.80 10.87
CA ASP A 73 -18.33 9.47 12.29
C ASP A 73 -18.38 7.96 12.52
N ARG A 74 -19.30 7.25 11.86
CA ARG A 74 -19.37 5.77 11.92
C ARG A 74 -18.13 5.10 11.33
N LEU A 75 -17.50 5.73 10.33
CA LEU A 75 -16.29 5.22 9.69
C LEU A 75 -15.02 5.66 10.43
N SER A 76 -15.08 6.71 11.25
CA SER A 76 -13.94 7.25 11.99
C SER A 76 -13.55 6.33 13.14
N PHE A 77 -12.31 5.84 13.11
CA PHE A 77 -11.75 5.08 14.23
C PHE A 77 -11.18 6.01 15.33
N VAL A 78 -10.63 7.17 14.94
CA VAL A 78 -10.02 8.14 15.85
C VAL A 78 -10.72 9.49 15.74
N PHE A 79 -11.33 9.91 16.85
CA PHE A 79 -11.94 11.23 16.97
C PHE A 79 -10.92 12.25 17.51
N PRO A 80 -10.89 13.48 16.95
CA PRO A 80 -10.09 14.54 17.54
C PRO A 80 -10.70 14.95 18.89
N VAL A 81 -9.85 15.14 19.90
CA VAL A 81 -10.28 15.59 21.22
C VAL A 81 -10.86 17.01 21.07
N GLY A 82 -12.13 17.20 21.44
CA GLY A 82 -12.84 18.48 21.31
C GLY A 82 -13.77 18.60 20.10
N TYR A 83 -13.98 17.52 19.35
CA TYR A 83 -15.10 17.40 18.41
C TYR A 83 -16.40 17.31 19.23
N VAL A 84 -17.31 18.28 19.07
CA VAL A 84 -18.62 18.34 19.75
C VAL A 84 -19.73 18.15 18.74
#